data_AF-A0A438EMH7-F1
#
_entry.id   AF-A0A438EMH7-F1
#
_cell.length_a   1.000
_cell.length_b   1.000
_cell.length_c   1.000
_cell.angle_alpha   90.00
_cell.angle_beta   90.00
_cell.angle_gamma   90.00
#
_symmetry.space_group_name_H-M   'P 1'
#
loop_
_entity.id
_entity.type
_entity.pdbx_description
1 polymer ?
#
loop_
_entity_poly.entity_id
_entity_poly.type
_entity_poly.pdbx_seq_one_letter_code
_entity_poly.pdbx_strand_id
1 'polypeptide(L)'
;MDVGEVIQFYDSDRCFPAWEFGGRIMDGTISHCFNLNGNASGVEVERVQRIMATYASALNHVALAGPTLFGQVINNVVEIAGQSL
;
A
#
# COMPACT_ATOMS: atom_id res chain seq x y z
N MET A 1 -15.58 -9.54 10.47
CA MET A 1 -14.70 -10.55 9.84
C MET A 1 -14.30 -9.93 8.53
N ASP A 2 -13.11 -9.38 8.52
CA ASP A 2 -12.66 -8.49 7.45
C ASP A 2 -11.71 -9.25 6.50
N VAL A 3 -11.46 -8.69 5.31
CA VAL A 3 -10.68 -9.34 4.24
C VAL A 3 -9.32 -9.83 4.75
N GLY A 4 -8.55 -8.95 5.40
CA GLY A 4 -7.23 -9.27 5.94
C GLY A 4 -7.24 -10.43 6.93
N GLU A 5 -8.25 -10.50 7.79
CA GLU A 5 -8.35 -11.54 8.83
C GLU A 5 -8.45 -12.94 8.23
N VAL A 6 -9.06 -13.05 7.05
CA VAL A 6 -9.23 -14.30 6.31
C VAL A 6 -8.03 -14.60 5.44
N ILE A 7 -7.63 -13.65 4.58
CA ILE A 7 -6.63 -13.92 3.53
C ILE A 7 -5.22 -14.17 4.09
N GLN A 8 -4.91 -13.64 5.29
CA GLN A 8 -3.57 -13.77 5.87
C GLN A 8 -3.14 -15.22 6.16
N PHE A 9 -4.08 -16.17 6.19
CA PHE A 9 -3.79 -17.58 6.39
C PHE A 9 -3.49 -18.34 5.09
N TYR A 10 -3.72 -17.71 3.94
CA TYR A 10 -3.41 -18.24 2.60
C TYR A 10 -2.08 -17.74 2.06
N ASP A 11 -1.44 -16.82 2.78
CA ASP A 11 -0.10 -16.33 2.52
C ASP A 11 0.89 -16.98 3.51
N SER A 12 1.96 -17.58 2.99
CA SER A 12 2.92 -18.34 3.80
C SER A 12 3.83 -17.44 4.62
N ASP A 13 4.28 -16.32 4.06
CA ASP A 13 5.16 -15.36 4.76
C ASP A 13 4.36 -14.25 5.46
N ARG A 14 3.11 -14.03 5.04
CA ARG A 14 2.21 -12.99 5.57
C ARG A 14 2.79 -11.59 5.40
N CYS A 15 3.55 -11.38 4.34
CA CYS A 15 4.08 -10.09 3.91
C CYS A 15 3.20 -9.54 2.80
N PHE A 16 2.48 -8.46 3.09
CA PHE A 16 1.53 -7.91 2.12
C PHE A 16 2.07 -6.62 1.52
N PRO A 17 2.16 -6.49 0.19
CA PRO A 17 2.41 -5.20 -0.42
C PRO A 17 1.24 -4.26 -0.13
N ALA A 18 1.55 -3.05 0.35
CA ALA A 18 0.54 -2.07 0.74
C ALA A 18 0.88 -0.69 0.17
N TRP A 19 -0.08 -0.10 -0.53
CA TRP A 19 0.05 1.22 -1.15
C TRP A 19 -1.08 2.16 -0.75
N GLU A 20 -0.81 3.44 -0.89
CA GLU A 20 -1.76 4.53 -0.85
C GLU A 20 -1.86 5.21 -2.23
N PHE A 21 -2.96 5.92 -2.48
CA PHE A 21 -3.17 6.69 -3.69
C PHE A 21 -4.04 7.92 -3.43
N GLY A 22 -3.82 8.98 -4.21
CA GLY A 22 -4.55 10.24 -4.07
C GLY A 22 -4.09 11.07 -2.88
N GLY A 23 -2.86 10.87 -2.42
CA GLY A 23 -2.24 11.62 -1.34
C GLY A 23 -1.22 12.63 -1.86
N ARG A 24 -1.12 13.78 -1.20
CA ARG A 24 0.01 14.70 -1.36
C ARG A 24 1.09 14.32 -0.36
N ILE A 25 2.24 13.90 -0.87
CA ILE A 25 3.40 13.49 -0.06
C ILE A 25 4.23 14.72 0.36
N MET A 26 5.26 14.52 1.19
CA MET A 26 6.02 15.61 1.83
C MET A 26 6.70 16.58 0.86
N ASP A 27 7.02 16.15 -0.37
CA ASP A 27 7.60 17.02 -1.39
C ASP A 27 6.56 17.92 -2.11
N GLY A 28 5.29 17.80 -1.73
CA GLY A 28 4.17 18.55 -2.31
C GLY A 28 3.55 17.91 -3.55
N THR A 29 4.09 16.81 -4.06
CA THR A 29 3.58 16.07 -5.21
C THR A 29 2.34 15.26 -4.83
N ILE A 30 1.35 15.22 -5.73
CA ILE A 30 0.22 14.30 -5.59
C ILE A 30 0.64 12.97 -6.20
N SER A 31 0.70 11.93 -5.37
CA SER A 31 0.99 10.57 -5.80
C SER A 31 -0.28 9.72 -5.81
N HIS A 32 -0.43 8.92 -6.87
CA HIS A 32 -1.51 7.93 -7.01
C HIS A 32 -1.03 6.49 -6.88
N CYS A 33 0.23 6.28 -6.46
CA CYS A 33 0.71 5.01 -5.97
C CYS A 33 2.02 5.22 -5.20
N PHE A 34 1.99 5.05 -3.89
CA PHE A 34 3.18 5.12 -3.04
C PHE A 34 3.07 4.15 -1.87
N ASN A 35 4.22 3.70 -1.36
CA ASN A 35 4.26 2.64 -0.36
C ASN A 35 3.70 3.15 0.98
N LEU A 36 2.78 2.40 1.57
CA LEU A 36 2.15 2.71 2.86
C LEU A 36 3.18 2.90 3.98
N ASN A 37 4.26 2.11 3.94
CA ASN A 37 5.34 2.15 4.92
C ASN A 37 6.33 3.31 4.72
N GLY A 38 6.17 4.13 3.68
CA GLY A 38 7.05 5.25 3.34
C GLY A 38 8.47 4.85 2.89
N ASN A 39 8.75 3.54 2.72
CA ASN A 39 10.06 3.03 2.33
C ASN A 39 10.18 2.96 0.80
N ALA A 40 11.23 3.52 0.23
CA ALA A 40 11.52 3.44 -1.20
C ALA A 40 12.02 2.06 -1.66
N SER A 41 12.56 1.25 -0.73
CA SER A 41 13.28 0.01 -1.04
C SER A 41 12.46 -1.26 -0.81
N GLY A 42 11.24 -1.17 -0.27
CA GLY A 42 10.41 -2.34 0.02
C GLY A 42 8.96 -1.96 0.29
N VAL A 43 8.04 -2.63 -0.39
CA VAL A 43 6.59 -2.34 -0.36
C VAL A 43 5.83 -3.15 0.68
N GLU A 44 6.40 -4.29 1.11
CA GLU A 44 5.71 -5.23 1.97
C GLU A 44 5.62 -4.77 3.42
N VAL A 45 4.54 -5.19 4.06
CA VAL A 45 4.25 -4.97 5.47
C VAL A 45 3.89 -6.31 6.10
N GLU A 46 4.64 -6.69 7.13
CA GLU A 46 4.46 -7.98 7.83
C GLU A 46 3.16 -7.97 8.66
N ARG A 47 2.20 -8.83 8.32
CA ARG A 47 0.90 -9.04 8.98
C ARG A 47 -0.08 -7.88 8.86
N VAL A 48 -1.36 -8.25 8.90
CA VAL A 48 -2.50 -7.31 8.82
C VAL A 48 -2.48 -6.27 9.93
N GLN A 49 -2.10 -6.65 11.16
CA GLN A 49 -2.03 -5.72 12.29
C GLN A 49 -1.04 -4.58 12.02
N ARG A 50 0.06 -4.88 11.32
CA ARG A 50 1.08 -3.88 11.00
C ARG A 50 0.64 -2.99 9.84
N ILE A 51 -0.12 -3.51 8.88
CA ILE A 51 -0.78 -2.68 7.86
C ILE A 51 -1.65 -1.62 8.55
N MET A 52 -2.48 -2.01 9.51
CA MET A 52 -3.35 -1.09 10.25
C MET A 52 -2.56 -0.03 11.03
N ALA A 53 -1.51 -0.43 11.73
CA ALA A 53 -0.64 0.50 12.44
C ALA A 53 0.10 1.47 11.51
N THR A 54 0.54 0.98 10.35
CA THR A 54 1.25 1.77 9.34
C THR A 54 0.30 2.76 8.66
N TYR A 55 -0.92 2.33 8.33
CA TYR A 55 -1.98 3.20 7.82
C TYR A 55 -2.31 4.35 8.77
N ALA A 56 -2.50 4.06 10.07
CA ALA A 56 -2.73 5.11 11.06
C ALA A 56 -1.56 6.11 11.15
N SER A 57 -0.32 5.63 10.98
CA SER A 57 0.86 6.49 10.93
C SER A 57 0.91 7.34 9.65
N ALA A 58 0.64 6.74 8.49
CA ALA A 58 0.73 7.39 7.18
C ALA A 58 -0.21 8.60 7.07
N LEU A 59 -1.40 8.53 7.66
CA LEU A 59 -2.35 9.65 7.72
C LEU A 59 -1.80 10.92 8.37
N ASN A 60 -0.76 10.83 9.22
CA ASN A 60 -0.12 11.99 9.82
C ASN A 60 0.97 12.62 8.92
N HIS A 61 1.39 11.92 7.87
CA HIS A 61 2.52 12.30 7.02
C HIS A 61 2.10 12.62 5.58
N VAL A 62 0.82 12.43 5.25
CA VAL A 62 0.24 12.64 3.92
C VAL A 62 -0.95 13.59 4.04
N ALA A 63 -1.06 14.55 3.13
CA ALA A 63 -2.27 15.37 3.01
C ALA A 63 -3.23 14.74 1.99
N LEU A 64 -4.50 14.63 2.34
CA LEU A 64 -5.53 14.08 1.44
C LEU A 64 -5.69 14.97 0.20
N ALA A 65 -5.67 14.36 -0.98
CA ALA A 65 -5.72 15.06 -2.26
C ALA A 65 -6.61 14.29 -3.28
N GLY A 66 -6.56 14.70 -4.53
CA GLY A 66 -7.29 14.07 -5.63
C GLY A 66 -6.66 14.41 -6.98
N PRO A 67 -7.19 13.86 -8.09
CA PRO A 67 -8.40 13.04 -8.19
C PRO A 67 -8.24 11.59 -7.71
N THR A 68 -9.33 10.81 -7.71
CA THR A 68 -9.31 9.38 -7.39
C THR A 68 -8.92 8.56 -8.62
N LEU A 69 -7.70 8.04 -8.67
CA LEU A 69 -7.17 7.29 -9.81
C LEU A 69 -6.66 5.91 -9.39
N PHE A 70 -7.26 4.83 -9.94
CA PHE A 70 -6.85 3.46 -9.62
C PHE A 70 -5.79 2.90 -10.56
N GLY A 71 -5.62 3.50 -11.75
CA GLY A 71 -4.78 2.93 -12.81
C GLY A 71 -3.34 2.65 -12.38
N GLN A 72 -2.72 3.54 -11.59
CA GLN A 72 -1.34 3.35 -11.12
C GLN A 72 -1.22 2.16 -10.16
N VAL A 73 -2.13 2.03 -9.19
CA VAL A 73 -2.14 0.89 -8.26
C VAL A 73 -2.39 -0.42 -9.01
N ILE A 74 -3.34 -0.45 -9.93
CA ILE A 74 -3.64 -1.66 -10.74
C ILE A 74 -2.42 -2.07 -11.56
N ASN A 75 -1.75 -1.13 -12.23
CA ASN A 75 -0.57 -1.44 -13.03
C ASN A 75 0.57 -2.01 -12.18
N ASN A 76 0.80 -1.49 -10.96
CA ASN A 76 1.79 -2.07 -10.04
C ASN A 76 1.45 -3.50 -9.64
N VAL A 77 0.17 -3.80 -9.39
CA VAL A 77 -0.28 -5.18 -9.10
C VAL A 77 -0.03 -6.10 -10.30
N VAL A 78 -0.31 -5.63 -11.52
CA VAL A 78 -0.05 -6.38 -12.76
C VAL A 78 1.45 -6.66 -12.91
N GLU A 79 2.31 -5.70 -12.61
CA GLU A 79 3.77 -5.87 -12.69
C GLU A 79 4.28 -6.94 -11.73
N ILE A 80 3.86 -6.88 -10.46
CA ILE A 80 4.24 -7.88 -9.43
C ILE A 80 3.72 -9.28 -9.79
N ALA A 81 2.46 -9.37 -10.23
CA ALA A 81 1.88 -10.64 -10.68
C ALA A 81 2.61 -11.19 -11.91
N GLY A 82 3.04 -10.34 -12.84
CA GLY A 82 3.78 -10.73 -14.04
C GLY A 82 5.20 -11.23 -13.76
N GLN A 83 5.84 -10.79 -12.67
CA GLN A 83 7.16 -11.26 -12.23
C GLN A 83 7.10 -12.61 -11.50
N SER A 84 5.91 -13.08 -11.13
CA SER A 84 5.69 -14.30 -10.34
C SER A 84 5.50 -15.56 -11.19
N LEU A 85 5.84 -15.51 -12.49
CA LEU A 85 5.65 -16.58 -13.47
C LEU A 85 6.93 -17.36 -13.78
#